data_AF-A0A7W2L687-F1
#
_entry.id   AF-A0A7W2L687-F1
#
_cell.length_a   1.000
_cell.length_b   1.000
_cell.length_c   1.000
_cell.angle_alpha   90.00
_cell.angle_beta   90.00
_cell.angle_gamma   90.00
#
_symmetry.space_group_name_H-M   'P 1'
#
loop_
_entity.id
_entity.type
_entity.pdbx_description
1 polymer ?
#
loop_
_entity_poly.entity_id
_entity_poly.type
_entity_poly.pdbx_seq_one_letter_code
_entity_poly.pdbx_strand_id
1 'polypeptide(L)'
;MSLFSFVKEAGEKLIDLLTPGNANAEEQLKKHVESVGLGNPNITATVEGDKIILKGEVSSQEEKEKIILAAGNINGVASVDDQITVTGPVAQAAKFVTVEKGDTLSAISKRVYGDPNKYNKIFEANKPLLSHPDKIYPGQVLRIPD
;
A
#
# COMPACT_ATOMS: atom_id res chain seq x y z
N MET A 1 2.64 -9.07 14.01
CA MET A 1 2.98 -9.52 12.65
C MET A 1 1.66 -9.73 11.94
N SER A 2 1.40 -8.91 10.93
CA SER A 2 0.18 -8.96 10.14
C SER A 2 0.55 -9.25 8.69
N LEU A 3 -0.13 -10.21 8.05
CA LEU A 3 0.08 -10.48 6.64
C LEU A 3 -1.03 -9.82 5.84
N PHE A 4 -0.67 -8.99 4.88
CA PHE A 4 -1.60 -8.36 3.94
C PHE A 4 -1.49 -9.03 2.58
N SER A 5 -2.62 -9.44 2.02
CA SER A 5 -2.67 -10.07 0.70
C SER A 5 -2.92 -9.01 -0.38
N PHE A 6 -2.16 -9.11 -1.47
CA PHE A 6 -2.23 -8.22 -2.62
C PHE A 6 -2.42 -9.02 -3.90
N VAL A 7 -2.91 -8.34 -4.94
CA VAL A 7 -3.14 -8.99 -6.24
C VAL A 7 -1.85 -8.94 -7.03
N LYS A 8 -1.15 -10.07 -7.14
CA LYS A 8 0.16 -10.20 -7.80
C LYS A 8 0.23 -9.57 -9.20
N GLU A 9 -0.85 -9.67 -9.98
CA GLU A 9 -0.90 -9.15 -11.35
C GLU A 9 -1.28 -7.67 -11.43
N ALA A 10 -1.71 -7.06 -10.32
CA ALA A 10 -2.15 -5.67 -10.25
C ALA A 10 -1.14 -4.83 -9.48
N GLY A 11 -0.73 -3.70 -10.05
CA GLY A 11 0.21 -2.82 -9.39
C GLY A 11 1.00 -1.97 -10.36
N GLU A 12 1.75 -1.03 -9.81
CA GLU A 12 2.75 -0.29 -10.57
C GLU A 12 3.80 -1.27 -11.11
N LYS A 13 4.04 -1.22 -12.42
CA LYS A 13 5.02 -2.08 -13.09
C LYS A 13 6.43 -1.59 -12.78
N LEU A 14 6.92 -1.90 -11.59
CA LEU A 14 8.34 -1.82 -11.25
C LEU A 14 9.00 -3.07 -11.84
N ILE A 15 9.53 -2.90 -13.06
CA ILE A 15 9.81 -3.94 -14.08
C ILE A 15 10.86 -4.99 -13.67
N ASP A 16 11.38 -4.99 -12.44
CA ASP A 16 12.56 -5.80 -12.07
C ASP A 16 12.55 -6.35 -10.63
N LEU A 17 11.41 -6.30 -9.93
CA LEU A 17 11.33 -6.74 -8.52
C LEU A 17 11.37 -8.27 -8.34
N LEU A 18 10.89 -9.03 -9.33
CA LEU A 18 10.78 -10.48 -9.23
C LEU A 18 11.94 -11.24 -9.88
N THR A 19 12.93 -10.55 -10.41
CA THR A 19 14.08 -11.19 -11.06
C THR A 19 14.99 -11.78 -9.97
N PRO A 20 15.13 -13.12 -9.86
CA PRO A 20 15.93 -13.73 -8.80
C PRO A 20 17.40 -13.29 -8.92
N GLY A 21 17.91 -12.62 -7.90
CA GLY A 21 19.28 -12.07 -7.87
C GLY A 21 19.39 -10.59 -8.28
N ASN A 22 18.29 -9.88 -8.51
CA ASN A 22 18.35 -8.45 -8.78
C ASN A 22 18.59 -7.63 -7.51
N ALA A 23 19.84 -7.20 -7.30
CA ALA A 23 20.22 -6.27 -6.24
C ALA A 23 19.45 -4.93 -6.30
N ASN A 24 18.86 -4.59 -7.45
CA ASN A 24 18.09 -3.35 -7.61
C ASN A 24 16.65 -3.47 -7.12
N ALA A 25 16.12 -4.67 -6.89
CA ALA A 25 14.74 -4.87 -6.41
C ALA A 25 14.53 -4.16 -5.06
N GLU A 26 15.45 -4.39 -4.11
CA GLU A 26 15.45 -3.74 -2.81
C GLU A 26 15.67 -2.22 -2.95
N GLU A 27 16.55 -1.78 -3.85
CA GLU A 27 16.83 -0.35 -4.05
C GLU A 27 15.67 0.40 -4.71
N GLN A 28 14.97 -0.22 -5.67
CA GLN A 28 13.77 0.34 -6.29
C GLN A 28 12.58 0.33 -5.35
N LEU A 29 12.40 -0.76 -4.58
CA LEU A 29 11.40 -0.81 -3.53
C LEU A 29 11.69 0.26 -2.48
N LYS A 30 12.95 0.41 -2.06
CA LYS A 30 13.36 1.44 -1.12
C LYS A 30 13.10 2.83 -1.69
N LYS A 31 13.48 3.14 -2.93
CA LYS A 31 13.16 4.43 -3.57
C LYS A 31 11.66 4.67 -3.71
N HIS A 32 10.87 3.67 -4.07
CA HIS A 32 9.42 3.78 -4.19
C HIS A 32 8.78 4.00 -2.80
N VAL A 33 9.17 3.20 -1.80
CA VAL A 33 8.73 3.33 -0.41
C VAL A 33 9.23 4.64 0.22
N GLU A 34 10.41 5.15 -0.11
CA GLU A 34 10.90 6.47 0.33
C GLU A 34 10.13 7.60 -0.35
N SER A 35 9.82 7.45 -1.65
CA SER A 35 9.02 8.41 -2.41
C SER A 35 7.58 8.49 -1.91
N VAL A 36 7.06 7.42 -1.33
CA VAL A 36 5.67 7.33 -0.87
C VAL A 36 5.54 7.49 0.65
N GLY A 37 6.45 6.88 1.39
CA GLY A 37 6.57 6.86 2.83
C GLY A 37 7.63 7.84 3.28
N LEU A 38 7.27 9.13 3.18
CA LEU A 38 8.00 10.28 3.71
C LEU A 38 8.98 9.92 4.85
N GLY A 39 10.25 9.75 4.48
CA GLY A 39 11.39 10.09 5.34
C GLY A 39 11.67 9.22 6.57
N ASN A 40 11.18 7.97 6.69
CA ASN A 40 11.60 7.09 7.79
C ASN A 40 12.85 6.26 7.43
N PRO A 41 14.05 6.61 7.94
CA PRO A 41 15.28 5.85 7.67
C PRO A 41 15.29 4.47 8.36
N ASN A 42 14.37 4.21 9.29
CA ASN A 42 14.33 3.00 10.10
C ASN A 42 13.48 1.87 9.49
N ILE A 43 12.93 2.05 8.29
CA ILE A 43 12.16 1.01 7.60
C ILE A 43 13.04 0.29 6.60
N THR A 44 13.11 -1.02 6.74
CA THR A 44 13.78 -1.95 5.84
C THR A 44 12.74 -2.81 5.15
N ALA A 45 12.80 -2.86 3.83
CA ALA A 45 11.92 -3.68 3.01
C ALA A 45 12.76 -4.76 2.34
N THR A 46 12.43 -6.03 2.60
CA THR A 46 13.11 -7.20 2.02
C THR A 46 12.15 -7.93 1.11
N VAL A 47 12.59 -8.27 -0.10
CA VAL A 47 11.77 -8.98 -1.08
C VAL A 47 12.16 -10.46 -1.08
N GLU A 48 11.23 -11.34 -0.71
CA GLU A 48 11.37 -12.79 -0.78
C GLU A 48 10.43 -13.35 -1.85
N GLY A 49 10.91 -13.42 -3.10
CA GLY A 49 10.09 -13.88 -4.22
C GLY A 49 8.93 -12.92 -4.47
N ASP A 50 7.69 -13.39 -4.28
CA ASP A 50 6.47 -12.56 -4.40
C ASP A 50 5.95 -11.99 -3.07
N LYS A 51 6.71 -12.17 -1.99
CA LYS A 51 6.37 -11.65 -0.65
C LYS A 51 7.33 -10.53 -0.27
N ILE A 52 6.80 -9.42 0.22
CA ILE A 52 7.60 -8.33 0.79
C ILE A 52 7.53 -8.40 2.30
N ILE A 53 8.66 -8.28 2.98
CA ILE A 53 8.75 -8.18 4.43
C ILE A 53 9.15 -6.75 4.79
N LEU A 54 8.30 -6.06 5.53
CA LEU A 54 8.54 -4.71 6.02
C LEU A 54 8.90 -4.76 7.51
N LYS A 55 10.10 -4.32 7.86
CA LYS A 55 10.61 -4.28 9.24
C LYS A 55 10.99 -2.85 9.61
N GLY A 56 10.67 -2.47 10.85
CA GLY A 56 11.15 -1.23 11.45
C GLY A 56 10.15 -0.60 12.38
N GLU A 57 10.33 0.69 12.63
CA GLU A 57 9.55 1.47 13.57
C GLU A 57 9.02 2.73 12.90
N VAL A 58 7.72 3.00 13.10
CA VAL A 58 7.09 4.25 12.65
C VAL A 58 6.46 4.99 13.81
N SER A 59 6.42 6.30 13.68
CA SER A 59 5.82 7.18 14.69
C SER A 59 4.29 7.21 14.61
N SER A 60 3.70 6.80 13.49
CA SER A 60 2.25 6.85 13.27
C SER A 60 1.73 5.64 12.51
N GLN A 61 0.54 5.17 12.87
CA GLN A 61 -0.10 4.05 12.18
C GLN A 61 -0.40 4.37 10.70
N GLU A 62 -0.78 5.62 10.39
CA GLU A 62 -1.00 6.03 9.01
C GLU A 62 0.24 5.84 8.13
N GLU A 63 1.42 6.09 8.68
CA GLU A 63 2.71 5.92 7.98
C GLU A 63 2.94 4.45 7.64
N LYS A 64 2.74 3.56 8.62
CA LYS A 64 2.78 2.11 8.43
C LYS A 64 1.81 1.66 7.33
N GLU A 65 0.56 2.13 7.38
CA GLU A 65 -0.48 1.76 6.42
C GLU A 65 -0.14 2.20 5.00
N LYS A 66 0.41 3.41 4.84
CA LYS A 66 0.88 3.94 3.55
C LYS A 66 2.06 3.14 2.99
N ILE A 67 3.01 2.73 3.84
CA ILE A 67 4.16 1.91 3.44
C ILE A 67 3.68 0.52 2.99
N ILE A 68 2.75 -0.09 3.72
CA ILE A 68 2.16 -1.39 3.35
C ILE A 68 1.50 -1.31 1.97
N LEU A 69 0.73 -0.25 1.71
CA LEU A 69 0.10 -0.02 0.41
C LEU A 69 1.11 0.25 -0.70
N ALA A 70 2.15 1.03 -0.44
CA ALA A 70 3.20 1.32 -1.40
C ALA A 70 3.95 0.05 -1.79
N ALA A 71 4.25 -0.82 -0.82
CA ALA A 71 4.91 -2.09 -1.07
C ALA A 71 3.99 -3.09 -1.79
N GLY A 72 2.72 -3.16 -1.40
CA GLY A 72 1.81 -4.18 -1.92
C GLY A 72 1.15 -3.84 -3.26
N ASN A 73 0.97 -2.56 -3.59
CA ASN A 73 0.43 -2.12 -4.89
C ASN A 73 1.49 -2.16 -6.02
N ILE A 74 2.39 -3.11 -5.96
CA ILE A 74 3.48 -3.31 -6.91
C ILE A 74 3.20 -4.58 -7.70
N ASN A 75 3.38 -4.51 -9.01
CA ASN A 75 3.24 -5.66 -9.86
C ASN A 75 4.25 -6.75 -9.46
N GLY A 76 3.75 -7.94 -9.14
CA GLY A 76 4.53 -9.07 -8.70
C GLY A 76 4.41 -9.41 -7.22
N VAL A 77 3.83 -8.52 -6.41
CA VAL A 77 3.69 -8.74 -4.97
C VAL A 77 2.37 -9.44 -4.66
N ALA A 78 2.45 -10.65 -4.12
CA ALA A 78 1.30 -11.42 -3.67
C ALA A 78 0.95 -11.12 -2.21
N SER A 79 1.94 -10.80 -1.37
CA SER A 79 1.71 -10.54 0.05
C SER A 79 2.76 -9.62 0.65
N VAL A 80 2.35 -8.84 1.64
CA VAL A 80 3.23 -7.97 2.44
C VAL A 80 3.13 -8.41 3.91
N ASP A 81 4.24 -8.86 4.46
CA ASP A 81 4.42 -9.17 5.87
C ASP A 81 4.80 -7.90 6.62
N ASP A 82 3.87 -7.41 7.43
CA ASP A 82 4.04 -6.26 8.30
C ASP A 82 4.63 -6.70 9.65
N GLN A 83 5.89 -6.32 9.84
CA GLN A 83 6.61 -6.38 11.11
C GLN A 83 6.96 -4.98 11.61
N ILE A 84 6.23 -3.95 11.15
CA ILE A 84 6.44 -2.58 11.58
C ILE A 84 5.77 -2.37 12.94
N THR A 85 6.55 -1.85 13.89
CA THR A 85 6.06 -1.46 15.21
C THR A 85 5.68 0.03 15.20
N VAL A 86 4.47 0.35 15.64
CA VAL A 86 4.01 1.74 15.79
C VAL A 86 4.31 2.18 17.22
N THR A 87 5.14 3.20 17.38
CA THR A 87 5.57 3.70 18.70
C THR A 87 4.78 4.93 19.18
N GLY A 88 4.04 5.58 18.27
CA GLY A 88 3.21 6.73 18.61
C GLY A 88 1.77 6.39 18.99
N PRO A 89 0.88 7.39 19.02
CA PRO A 89 -0.49 7.21 19.49
C PRO A 89 -1.25 6.21 18.62
N VAL A 90 -2.03 5.35 19.27
CA VAL A 90 -2.86 4.35 18.62
C VAL A 90 -3.99 5.08 17.87
N ALA A 91 -3.75 5.38 16.60
CA ALA A 91 -4.78 5.88 15.70
C ALA A 91 -5.71 4.70 15.30
N GLN A 92 -6.92 5.00 14.85
CA GLN A 92 -7.80 3.96 14.32
C GLN A 92 -7.21 3.37 13.04
N ALA A 93 -7.22 2.04 12.97
CA ALA A 93 -6.76 1.33 11.79
C ALA A 93 -7.67 1.61 10.61
N ALA A 94 -7.07 2.06 9.51
CA ALA A 94 -7.78 2.18 8.25
C ALA A 94 -8.11 0.78 7.72
N LYS A 95 -9.24 0.67 7.03
CA LYS A 95 -9.60 -0.56 6.31
C LYS A 95 -8.88 -0.57 4.97
N PHE A 96 -8.38 -1.73 4.56
CA PHE A 96 -7.83 -1.91 3.22
C PHE A 96 -8.84 -2.59 2.33
N VAL A 97 -9.13 -2.00 1.17
CA VAL A 97 -10.07 -2.55 0.20
C VAL A 97 -9.39 -2.70 -1.14
N THR A 98 -9.48 -3.90 -1.70
CA THR A 98 -9.01 -4.21 -3.05
C THR A 98 -10.05 -3.77 -4.07
N VAL A 99 -9.63 -2.98 -5.05
CA VAL A 99 -10.44 -2.53 -6.18
C VAL A 99 -10.74 -3.73 -7.08
N GLU A 100 -12.01 -3.95 -7.40
CA GLU A 100 -12.42 -5.02 -8.30
C GLU A 100 -12.55 -4.52 -9.75
N LYS A 101 -12.63 -5.44 -10.71
CA LYS A 101 -12.76 -5.06 -12.12
C LYS A 101 -14.11 -4.35 -12.35
N GLY A 102 -14.05 -3.06 -12.69
CA GLY A 102 -15.23 -2.22 -12.91
C GLY A 102 -15.67 -1.43 -11.68
N ASP A 103 -14.96 -1.55 -10.54
CA ASP A 103 -15.20 -0.71 -9.38
C ASP A 103 -14.73 0.73 -9.64
N THR A 104 -15.49 1.69 -9.13
CA THR A 104 -15.11 3.10 -9.07
C THR A 104 -14.89 3.51 -7.62
N LEU A 105 -14.16 4.59 -7.40
CA LEU A 105 -13.87 5.07 -6.05
C LEU A 105 -15.17 5.40 -5.28
N SER A 106 -16.18 5.93 -5.98
CA SER A 106 -17.52 6.16 -5.45
C SER A 106 -18.29 4.87 -5.14
N ALA A 107 -18.14 3.82 -5.96
CA ALA A 107 -18.74 2.52 -5.68
C ALA A 107 -18.14 1.88 -4.42
N ILE A 108 -16.82 1.92 -4.28
CA ILE A 108 -16.11 1.47 -3.08
C ILE A 108 -16.55 2.29 -1.86
N SER A 109 -16.62 3.62 -2.01
CA SER A 109 -17.08 4.51 -0.95
C SER A 109 -18.50 4.18 -0.49
N LYS A 110 -19.42 3.92 -1.44
CA LYS A 110 -20.78 3.49 -1.14
C LYS A 110 -20.81 2.11 -0.45
N ARG A 111 -19.96 1.17 -0.85
CA ARG A 111 -19.86 -0.16 -0.23
C ARG A 111 -19.34 -0.10 1.21
N VAL A 112 -18.36 0.78 1.47
CA VAL A 112 -17.71 0.85 2.80
C VAL A 112 -18.43 1.80 3.76
N TYR A 113 -18.81 2.99 3.29
CA TYR A 113 -19.43 4.02 4.12
C TYR A 113 -20.94 4.16 3.94
N GLY A 114 -21.53 3.48 2.96
CA GLY A 114 -22.92 3.70 2.57
C GLY A 114 -23.15 4.96 1.71
N ASP A 115 -22.13 5.81 1.54
CA ASP A 115 -22.26 7.10 0.85
C ASP A 115 -21.24 7.22 -0.30
N PRO A 116 -21.69 7.32 -1.56
CA PRO A 116 -20.78 7.46 -2.70
C PRO A 116 -20.02 8.78 -2.72
N ASN A 117 -20.46 9.84 -2.03
CA ASN A 117 -19.78 11.15 -1.99
C ASN A 117 -18.57 11.17 -1.05
N LYS A 118 -18.39 10.15 -0.20
CA LYS A 118 -17.21 10.02 0.66
C LYS A 118 -15.97 9.53 -0.08
N TYR A 119 -16.03 9.40 -1.40
CA TYR A 119 -14.89 9.00 -2.23
C TYR A 119 -13.72 9.97 -2.08
N ASN A 120 -13.98 11.27 -1.86
CA ASN A 120 -12.95 12.26 -1.58
C ASN A 120 -12.08 11.89 -0.37
N LYS A 121 -12.67 11.34 0.70
CA LYS A 121 -11.91 10.93 1.89
C LYS A 121 -10.92 9.81 1.57
N ILE A 122 -11.36 8.83 0.78
CA ILE A 122 -10.51 7.74 0.32
C ILE A 122 -9.39 8.31 -0.55
N PHE A 123 -9.73 9.19 -1.49
CA PHE A 123 -8.74 9.82 -2.35
C PHE A 123 -7.68 10.59 -1.55
N GLU A 124 -8.08 11.40 -0.58
CA GLU A 124 -7.15 12.15 0.28
C GLU A 124 -6.29 11.22 1.16
N ALA A 125 -6.87 10.17 1.73
CA ALA A 125 -6.13 9.21 2.55
C ALA A 125 -5.08 8.40 1.75
N ASN A 126 -5.27 8.26 0.44
CA ASN A 126 -4.35 7.58 -0.46
C ASN A 126 -3.43 8.54 -1.22
N LYS A 127 -3.45 9.85 -0.97
CA LYS A 127 -2.42 10.74 -1.54
C LYS A 127 -1.07 10.51 -0.82
N PRO A 128 0.06 10.50 -1.54
CA PRO A 128 0.24 10.77 -2.97
C PRO A 128 0.12 9.53 -3.89
N LEU A 129 -0.07 8.32 -3.35
CA LEU A 129 -0.17 7.05 -4.10
C LEU A 129 -1.25 7.08 -5.18
N LEU A 130 -2.37 7.75 -4.90
CA LEU A 130 -3.45 7.96 -5.85
C LEU A 130 -3.43 9.41 -6.31
N SER A 131 -3.02 9.65 -7.56
CA SER A 131 -2.95 11.01 -8.12
C SER A 131 -4.31 11.54 -8.58
N HIS A 132 -5.27 10.67 -8.90
CA HIS A 132 -6.61 11.05 -9.32
C HIS A 132 -7.65 10.03 -8.86
N PRO A 133 -8.87 10.43 -8.46
CA PRO A 133 -9.90 9.50 -7.98
C PRO A 133 -10.27 8.40 -8.99
N ASP A 134 -10.30 8.72 -10.28
CA ASP A 134 -10.56 7.74 -11.35
C ASP A 134 -9.34 6.94 -11.80
N LYS A 135 -8.12 7.29 -11.33
CA LYS A 135 -6.90 6.54 -11.67
C LYS A 135 -6.68 5.35 -10.75
N ILE A 136 -7.72 4.55 -10.59
CA ILE A 136 -7.65 3.27 -9.88
C ILE A 136 -7.65 2.12 -10.89
N TYR A 137 -7.00 1.02 -10.53
CA TYR A 137 -6.95 -0.17 -11.38
C TYR A 137 -7.43 -1.41 -10.62
N PRO A 138 -7.99 -2.42 -11.32
CA PRO A 138 -8.40 -3.67 -10.70
C PRO A 138 -7.22 -4.34 -10.01
N GLY A 139 -7.41 -4.74 -8.76
CA GLY A 139 -6.42 -5.33 -7.87
C GLY A 139 -5.58 -4.34 -7.06
N GLN A 140 -5.73 -3.03 -7.30
CA GLN A 140 -5.16 -2.00 -6.43
C GLN A 140 -5.80 -2.06 -5.04
N VAL A 141 -5.02 -2.00 -3.98
CA VAL A 141 -5.53 -1.87 -2.61
C VAL A 141 -5.54 -0.40 -2.22
N LEU A 142 -6.64 0.05 -1.63
CA LEU A 142 -6.83 1.43 -1.17
C LEU A 142 -7.02 1.47 0.35
N ARG A 143 -6.45 2.50 0.96
CA ARG A 143 -6.71 2.89 2.35
C ARG A 143 -8.08 3.53 2.47
N ILE A 144 -8.90 3.02 3.36
CA ILE A 144 -10.21 3.58 3.69
C ILE A 144 -10.16 4.07 5.14
N PRO A 145 -10.08 5.39 5.38
CA PRO A 145 -10.14 5.94 6.74
C PRO A 145 -11.52 5.67 7.37
N ASP A 146 -11.71 5.88 8.67
CA ASP A 146 -13.05 5.81 9.29
C ASP A 146 -13.89 7.08 9.02
#